data_AF-A0A3M1EC61-F1
#
_entry.id   AF-A0A3M1EC61-F1
#
_cell.length_a   1.000
_cell.length_b   1.000
_cell.length_c   1.000
_cell.angle_alpha   90.00
_cell.angle_beta   90.00
_cell.angle_gamma   90.00
#
_symmetry.space_group_name_H-M   'P 1'
#
loop_
_entity.id
_entity.type
_entity.pdbx_description
1 polymer ?
#
loop_
_entity_poly.entity_id
_entity_poly.type
_entity_poly.pdbx_seq_one_letter_code
_entity_poly.pdbx_strand_id
1 'polypeptide(L)' 'MTGNVWLREEPSPTSERMGIIIERGQPVEVLAVQGDWIRIRWAPQAQAEVVGWSPARWVGTLVSIPDTLVTPVATP' A
#
# COMPACT_ATOMS: atom_id res chain seq x y z
N MET A 1 4.61 7.53 3.75
CA MET A 1 4.68 6.40 4.72
C MET A 1 5.00 6.87 6.12
N THR A 2 4.45 6.21 7.14
CA THR A 2 4.71 6.50 8.58
C THR A 2 5.88 5.68 9.15
N GLY A 3 6.49 4.79 8.38
CA GLY A 3 7.59 3.92 8.79
C GLY A 3 8.19 3.17 7.60
N ASN A 4 9.15 2.28 7.86
CA ASN A 4 9.74 1.43 6.81
C ASN A 4 8.91 0.17 6.66
N VAL A 5 8.39 -0.08 5.46
CA VAL A 5 7.49 -1.21 5.20
C VAL A 5 7.87 -1.96 3.94
N TRP A 6 7.81 -3.28 4.02
CA TRP A 6 8.02 -4.15 2.88
C TRP A 6 6.74 -4.25 2.05
N LEU A 7 6.87 -4.07 0.75
CA LEU A 7 5.80 -4.37 -0.19
C LEU A 7 5.62 -5.89 -0.32
N ARG A 8 4.36 -6.29 -0.46
CA ARG A 8 3.94 -7.69 -0.70
C ARG A 8 3.19 -7.81 -2.00
N GLU A 9 3.24 -8.99 -2.60
CA GLU A 9 2.51 -9.27 -3.84
C GLU A 9 1.00 -9.34 -3.61
N GLU A 10 0.58 -9.78 -2.42
CA GLU A 10 -0.82 -9.94 -2.06
C GLU A 10 -1.17 -9.26 -0.72
N PRO A 11 -2.46 -8.93 -0.48
CA PRO A 11 -2.96 -8.39 0.79
C PRO A 11 -3.04 -9.47 1.87
N SER A 12 -1.93 -10.19 2.09
CA SER A 12 -1.84 -11.27 3.06
C SER A 12 -0.55 -11.17 3.88
N PRO A 13 -0.63 -11.41 5.21
CA PRO A 13 0.55 -11.40 6.07
C PRO A 13 1.51 -12.55 5.78
N THR A 14 1.05 -13.61 5.10
CA THR A 14 1.85 -14.77 4.70
C THR A 14 2.40 -14.68 3.29
N SER A 15 1.99 -13.67 2.50
CA SER A 15 2.45 -13.49 1.11
C SER A 15 3.92 -13.12 1.03
N GLU A 16 4.56 -13.45 -0.09
CA GLU A 16 5.97 -13.17 -0.32
C GLU A 16 6.25 -11.66 -0.31
N ARG A 17 7.42 -11.29 0.21
CA ARG A 17 7.87 -9.89 0.23
C ARG A 17 8.54 -9.63 -1.09
N MET A 18 8.15 -8.57 -1.79
CA MET A 18 8.69 -8.19 -3.10
C MET A 18 10.14 -7.69 -3.04
N GLY A 19 10.81 -7.77 -1.89
CA GLY A 19 12.16 -7.22 -1.68
C GLY A 19 12.24 -5.70 -1.69
N ILE A 20 11.11 -4.99 -1.87
CA ILE A 20 11.05 -3.53 -1.91
C ILE A 20 10.64 -2.99 -0.55
N ILE A 21 11.44 -2.06 -0.02
CA ILE A 21 11.18 -1.33 1.21
C ILE A 21 10.81 0.10 0.85
N ILE A 22 9.62 0.53 1.27
CA ILE A 22 9.26 1.94 1.23
C ILE A 22 9.64 2.56 2.56
N GLU A 23 10.50 3.56 2.52
CA GLU A 23 10.99 4.24 3.71
C GLU A 23 9.97 5.26 4.24
N ARG A 24 10.08 5.56 5.54
CA ARG A 24 9.30 6.62 6.17
C ARG A 24 9.45 7.94 5.40
N GLY A 25 8.34 8.66 5.22
CA GLY A 25 8.33 9.96 4.55
C GLY A 25 8.29 9.88 3.02
N GLN A 26 8.45 8.69 2.42
CA GLN A 26 8.30 8.55 0.97
C GLN A 26 6.83 8.73 0.55
N PRO A 27 6.57 9.57 -0.47
CA PRO A 27 5.25 9.70 -1.08
C PRO A 27 4.94 8.44 -1.88
N VAL A 28 3.72 7.95 -1.73
CA VAL A 28 3.18 6.79 -2.46
C VAL A 28 1.78 7.12 -2.92
N GLU A 29 1.40 6.57 -4.06
CA GLU A 29 0.04 6.67 -4.58
C GLU A 29 -0.77 5.47 -4.07
N VAL A 30 -1.97 5.72 -3.54
CA VAL A 30 -2.88 4.64 -3.11
C VAL A 30 -3.73 4.24 -4.30
N LEU A 31 -3.65 2.99 -4.70
CA LEU A 31 -4.40 2.44 -5.83
C LEU A 31 -5.68 1.73 -5.40
N ALA A 32 -5.67 1.03 -4.27
CA ALA A 32 -6.84 0.30 -3.76
C ALA A 32 -6.71 0.02 -2.26
N VAL A 33 -7.85 -0.19 -1.60
CA VAL A 33 -7.92 -0.66 -0.21
C VAL A 33 -8.74 -1.94 -0.14
N GLN A 34 -8.20 -2.93 0.56
CA GLN A 34 -8.86 -4.20 0.85
C GLN A 34 -8.71 -4.52 2.34
N GLY A 35 -9.74 -4.20 3.13
CA GLY A 35 -9.68 -4.37 4.60
C GLY A 35 -8.51 -3.59 5.22
N ASP A 36 -7.63 -4.30 5.93
CA ASP A 36 -6.43 -3.74 6.55
C ASP A 36 -5.23 -3.56 5.59
N TRP A 37 -5.42 -3.83 4.31
CA TRP A 37 -4.37 -3.77 3.29
C TRP A 37 -4.64 -2.68 2.29
N ILE A 38 -3.58 -2.00 1.89
CA ILE A 38 -3.62 -0.93 0.90
C ILE A 38 -2.65 -1.29 -0.20
N ARG A 39 -3.18 -1.33 -1.42
CA ARG A 39 -2.36 -1.42 -2.62
C ARG A 39 -1.84 -0.03 -2.93
N ILE A 40 -0.53 0.08 -3.00
CA ILE A 40 0.16 1.33 -3.26
C ILE A 40 1.07 1.19 -4.48
N ARG A 41 1.24 2.30 -5.18
CA ARG A 41 2.23 2.48 -6.24
C ARG A 41 3.29 3.43 -5.76
N TRP A 42 4.52 2.97 -5.82
CA TRP A 42 5.71 3.75 -5.49
C TRP A 42 6.52 3.93 -6.76
N ALA A 43 6.59 5.18 -7.23
CA ALA A 43 7.34 5.56 -8.42
C ALA A 43 8.41 6.59 -8.03
N PRO A 44 9.58 6.14 -7.53
CA PRO A 44 10.70 7.04 -7.28
C PRO A 44 11.26 7.58 -8.60
N GLN A 45 11.75 8.82 -8.61
CA GLN A 45 12.32 9.45 -9.82
C GLN A 45 13.53 8.69 -10.41
N ALA A 46 14.21 7.88 -9.60
CA ALA A 46 15.45 7.18 -9.96
C ALA A 46 15.29 5.65 -10.14
N GLN A 47 14.07 5.11 -9.97
CA GLN A 47 13.84 3.65 -9.98
C GLN A 47 12.54 3.35 -10.73
N ALA A 48 12.39 2.09 -11.16
CA ALA A 48 11.16 1.63 -11.78
C ALA A 48 9.98 1.78 -10.80
N GLU A 49 8.79 2.01 -11.33
CA GLU A 49 7.59 1.98 -10.53
C GLU A 49 7.36 0.58 -9.95
N VAL A 50 7.01 0.54 -8.69
CA VAL A 50 6.69 -0.69 -7.98
C VAL A 50 5.27 -0.58 -7.44
N VAL A 51 4.48 -1.60 -7.71
CA VAL A 51 3.13 -1.73 -7.18
C VAL A 51 3.10 -2.92 -6.24
N GLY A 52 2.59 -2.71 -5.02
CA GLY A 52 2.47 -3.79 -4.05
C GLY A 52 1.47 -3.46 -2.94
N TRP A 53 1.27 -4.44 -2.06
CA TRP A 53 0.41 -4.32 -0.89
C TRP A 53 1.22 -3.97 0.34
N SER A 54 0.68 -3.04 1.11
CA SER A 54 1.20 -2.61 2.39
C SER A 54 0.08 -2.61 3.43
N PRO A 55 0.36 -2.99 4.69
CA PRO A 55 -0.64 -2.87 5.74
C PRO A 55 -1.02 -1.39 5.97
N ALA A 56 -2.31 -1.11 6.07
CA ALA A 56 -2.88 0.23 6.19
C ALA A 56 -2.24 1.06 7.31
N ARG A 57 -1.90 0.41 8.43
CA ARG A 57 -1.23 1.03 9.59
C ARG A 57 0.10 1.73 9.26
N TRP A 58 0.78 1.34 8.17
CA TRP A 58 2.04 1.95 7.73
C TRP A 58 1.84 3.10 6.75
N VAL A 59 0.65 3.17 6.13
CA VAL A 59 0.27 4.22 5.19
C VAL A 59 -0.39 5.35 5.97
N GLY A 60 0.43 6.27 6.47
CA GLY A 60 -0.06 7.52 7.06
C GLY A 60 -0.79 8.33 6.00
N THR A 61 -2.12 8.32 6.05
CA THR A 61 -2.96 9.06 5.13
C THR A 61 -3.12 10.48 5.65
N LEU A 62 -2.57 11.46 4.92
CA LEU A 62 -2.76 12.89 5.23
C LEU A 62 -4.20 13.36 4.94
N VAL A 63 -4.95 12.57 4.18
CA VAL A 63 -6.35 12.74 3.81
C VAL A 63 -7.00 11.38 3.93
N SER A 64 -8.22 11.28 4.47
CA SER A 64 -8.96 10.01 4.53
C SER A 64 -8.96 9.35 3.14
N ILE A 65 -8.62 8.07 3.07
CA ILE A 65 -8.63 7.33 1.80
C ILE A 65 -10.07 7.40 1.27
N PRO A 66 -10.30 7.94 0.06
CA PRO A 66 -11.66 8.07 -0.44
C PRO A 66 -12.29 6.69 -0.59
N ASP A 67 -13.54 6.58 -0.16
CA ASP A 67 -14.38 5.37 -0.22
C ASP A 67 -14.52 4.79 -1.64
N THR A 68 -14.24 5.59 -2.68
CA THR A 68 -14.17 5.14 -4.07
C THR A 68 -13.01 4.19 -4.37
N LEU A 69 -11.93 4.20 -3.58
CA LEU A 69 -10.80 3.27 -3.69
C LEU A 69 -10.97 2.03 -2.79
N VAL A 70 -11.98 2.03 -1.93
CA VAL A 70 -12.30 0.90 -1.06
C VAL A 70 -13.16 -0.06 -1.86
N THR A 71 -12.63 -1.23 -2.18
CA THR A 71 -13.46 -2.26 -2.81
C THR A 71 -14.55 -2.65 -1.81
N PRO A 72 -15.85 -2.44 -2.12
CA PRO A 72 -16.91 -2.86 -1.21
C PRO A 72 -16.85 -4.37 -1.10
N VAL A 73 -16.63 -4.87 0.11
CA VAL A 73 -16.79 -6.29 0.39
C VAL A 73 -18.26 -6.59 0.16
N ALA A 74 -18.59 -7.30 -0.92
CA ALA A 74 -19.95 -7.70 -1.22
C ALA A 74 -20.48 -8.45 0.01
N THR A 75 -21.46 -7.84 0.68
CA THR A 75 -22.13 -8.43 1.83
C THR A 75 -22.99 -9.59 1.30
N PRO A 76 -22.89 -10.81 1.88
CA PRO A 76 -23.64 -11.97 1.41
C PRO A 76 -25.16 -11.83 1.58
#